data_AF-A0A962D6G7-F1
#
_entry.id   AF-A0A962D6G7-F1
#
_cell.length_a   1.000
_cell.length_b   1.000
_cell.length_c   1.000
_cell.angle_alpha   90.00
_cell.angle_beta   90.00
_cell.angle_gamma   90.00
#
_symmetry.space_group_name_H-M   'P 1'
#
loop_
_entity.id
_entity.type
_entity.pdbx_description
1 polymer ?
#
loop_
_entity_poly.entity_id
_entity_poly.type
_entity_poly.pdbx_seq_one_letter_code
_entity_poly.pdbx_strand_id
1 'polypeptide(L)'
;WRQPLVQLFGQTLSLDEVEHEWLRGDPEQRDPRIHFAVNCASIGCPALRPEAFRSEQLDAQLADQTQRFLGDRSRNHLDGSVLRVSPIFKWYAEDFERGWRDQHSVVDFLAAHAVALGLTSGQADQLRSGALRLRYSDYDWRLNSAD
;
A
#
# COMPACT_ATOMS: atom_id res chain seq x y z
N TRP A 1 18.36 -4.91 4.72
CA TRP A 1 17.62 -3.70 5.11
C TRP A 1 18.38 -2.82 6.11
N ARG A 2 18.95 -3.38 7.19
CA ARG A 2 19.69 -2.60 8.23
C ARG A 2 21.17 -2.27 7.95
N GLN A 3 21.66 -2.48 6.73
CA GLN A 3 23.04 -2.10 6.40
C GLN A 3 23.06 -0.61 6.03
N PRO A 4 23.88 0.23 6.69
CA PRO A 4 23.98 1.65 6.39
C PRO A 4 24.79 1.85 5.11
N LEU A 5 24.10 1.97 3.99
CA LEU A 5 24.70 1.99 2.64
C LEU A 5 24.30 3.23 1.83
N VAL A 6 23.26 3.95 2.26
CA VAL A 6 22.68 5.07 1.50
C VAL A 6 23.19 6.38 2.10
N GLN A 7 23.86 7.21 1.30
CA GLN A 7 24.15 8.60 1.71
C GLN A 7 23.01 9.54 1.31
N LEU A 8 22.34 10.13 2.29
CA LEU A 8 21.29 11.12 2.11
C LEU A 8 21.53 12.29 3.08
N PHE A 9 21.44 13.53 2.58
CA PHE A 9 21.62 14.77 3.35
C PHE A 9 22.90 14.82 4.23
N GLY A 10 23.99 14.18 3.77
CA GLY A 10 25.25 14.13 4.52
C GLY A 10 25.31 13.09 5.64
N GLN A 11 24.30 12.22 5.77
CA GLN A 11 24.25 11.10 6.71
C GLN A 11 24.33 9.77 5.95
N THR A 12 24.91 8.75 6.58
CA THR A 12 24.85 7.37 6.06
C THR A 12 23.74 6.64 6.79
N LEU A 13 22.72 6.22 6.05
CA LEU A 13 21.51 5.60 6.55
C LEU A 13 21.32 4.22 5.93
N SER A 14 20.62 3.37 6.67
CA SER A 14 20.08 2.12 6.17
C SER A 14 18.72 2.33 5.52
N LEU A 15 18.32 1.42 4.63
CA LEU A 15 16.99 1.45 4.03
C LEU A 15 15.89 1.27 5.09
N ASP A 16 16.19 0.56 6.19
CA ASP A 16 15.30 0.40 7.34
C ASP A 16 15.00 1.75 8.01
N GLU A 17 16.03 2.59 8.21
CA GLU A 17 15.91 3.93 8.78
C GLU A 17 15.15 4.88 7.84
N VAL A 18 15.44 4.84 6.54
CA VAL A 18 14.71 5.66 5.56
C VAL A 18 13.22 5.29 5.56
N GLU A 19 12.88 4.00 5.58
CA GLU A 19 11.49 3.54 5.57
C GLU A 19 10.75 3.85 6.87
N HIS A 20 11.31 3.47 8.02
CA HIS A 20 10.57 3.50 9.28
C HIS A 20 10.67 4.84 10.00
N GLU A 21 11.84 5.50 9.98
CA GLU A 21 12.05 6.74 10.72
C GLU A 21 11.61 7.95 9.89
N TRP A 22 11.91 7.97 8.59
CA TRP A 22 11.68 9.16 7.76
C TRP A 22 10.33 9.11 7.06
N LEU A 23 10.06 8.05 6.29
CA LEU A 23 8.81 7.97 5.51
C LEU A 23 7.58 7.66 6.39
N ARG A 24 7.73 6.83 7.43
CA ARG A 24 6.61 6.42 8.30
C ARG A 24 6.57 7.19 9.63
N GLY A 25 7.71 7.62 10.13
CA GLY A 25 7.85 8.30 11.42
C GLY A 25 7.42 9.77 11.39
N ASP A 26 7.74 10.49 10.31
CA ASP A 26 7.43 11.91 10.15
C ASP A 26 5.92 12.15 9.92
N PRO A 27 5.21 12.86 10.83
CA PRO A 27 3.81 13.21 10.66
C PRO A 27 3.46 13.88 9.33
N GLU A 28 4.38 14.66 8.74
CA GLU A 28 4.16 15.37 7.48
C GLU A 28 4.30 14.45 6.24
N GLN A 29 4.90 13.27 6.41
CA GLN A 29 5.20 12.32 5.32
C GLN A 29 4.40 11.02 5.40
N ARG A 30 3.44 10.92 6.34
CA ARG A 30 2.56 9.74 6.56
C ARG A 30 1.61 9.49 5.41
N ASP A 31 2.15 8.94 4.33
CA ASP A 31 1.39 8.54 3.16
C ASP A 31 1.26 7.01 3.14
N PRO A 32 0.08 6.42 3.41
CA PRO A 32 -0.08 4.97 3.41
C PRO A 32 0.21 4.34 2.04
N ARG A 33 0.30 5.13 0.97
CA ARG A 33 0.68 4.64 -0.37
C ARG A 33 2.14 4.20 -0.43
N ILE A 34 3.01 4.52 0.55
CA ILE A 34 4.41 4.06 0.51
C ILE A 34 4.49 2.54 0.45
N HIS A 35 3.54 1.84 1.07
CA HIS A 35 3.45 0.38 1.11
C HIS A 35 3.25 -0.24 -0.29
N PHE A 36 2.88 0.57 -1.28
CA PHE A 36 2.74 0.17 -2.68
C PHE A 36 3.90 0.62 -3.57
N ALA A 37 4.80 1.43 -3.01
CA ALA A 37 5.89 2.09 -3.71
C ALA A 37 7.27 1.55 -3.29
N VAL A 38 7.44 1.26 -2.01
CA VAL A 38 8.64 0.64 -1.44
C VAL A 38 8.34 -0.83 -1.27
N ASN A 39 9.01 -1.67 -2.05
CA ASN A 39 8.77 -3.10 -2.06
C ASN A 39 10.05 -3.86 -1.64
N CYS A 40 9.88 -5.03 -1.05
CA CYS A 40 10.98 -5.91 -0.63
C CYS A 40 11.29 -7.02 -1.65
N ALA A 41 10.91 -6.84 -2.92
CA ALA A 41 11.16 -7.76 -4.04
C ALA A 41 10.58 -9.20 -3.93
N SER A 42 9.60 -9.46 -3.06
CA SER A 42 8.88 -10.75 -3.00
C SER A 42 7.73 -10.85 -4.02
N ILE A 43 7.25 -12.06 -4.39
CA ILE A 43 6.10 -12.24 -5.30
C ILE A 43 4.85 -11.54 -4.74
N GLY A 44 4.63 -11.57 -3.43
CA GLY A 44 3.53 -10.86 -2.78
C GLY A 44 3.62 -9.33 -2.88
N CYS A 45 4.79 -8.76 -3.22
CA CYS A 45 4.99 -7.32 -3.26
C CYS A 45 4.25 -6.64 -4.44
N PRO A 46 3.88 -5.35 -4.29
CA PRO A 46 3.51 -4.49 -5.41
C PRO A 46 4.59 -4.50 -6.49
N ALA A 47 4.22 -4.52 -7.77
CA ALA A 47 5.20 -4.43 -8.86
C ALA A 47 6.00 -3.12 -8.77
N LEU A 48 7.33 -3.17 -8.92
CA LEU A 48 8.17 -1.98 -8.96
C LEU A 48 7.86 -1.15 -10.22
N ARG A 49 7.88 0.18 -10.08
CA ARG A 49 7.87 1.08 -11.25
C ARG A 49 9.18 0.91 -12.03
N PRO A 50 9.14 0.96 -13.38
CA PRO A 50 10.36 0.95 -14.19
C PRO A 50 11.15 2.27 -14.11
N GLU A 51 10.59 3.31 -13.49
CA GLU A 51 11.24 4.60 -13.27
C GLU A 51 11.35 4.98 -11.78
N ALA A 52 12.38 5.78 -11.46
CA ALA A 52 12.57 6.34 -10.13
C ALA A 52 11.49 7.38 -9.78
N PHE A 53 11.18 7.48 -8.49
CA PHE A 53 10.32 8.54 -7.98
C PHE A 53 11.01 9.90 -8.07
N ARG A 54 10.27 10.92 -8.49
CA ARG A 54 10.75 12.31 -8.61
C ARG A 54 9.83 13.24 -7.83
N SER A 55 10.39 14.22 -7.13
CA SER A 55 9.64 15.17 -6.29
C SER A 55 8.47 15.82 -7.03
N GLU A 56 8.67 16.23 -8.28
CA GLU A 56 7.66 16.93 -9.09
C GLU A 56 6.53 16.01 -9.55
N GLN A 57 6.73 14.69 -9.49
CA GLN A 57 5.81 13.67 -10.00
C GLN A 57 5.33 12.71 -8.90
N LEU A 58 5.81 12.88 -7.67
CA LEU A 58 5.68 11.90 -6.59
C LEU A 58 4.22 11.53 -6.33
N ASP A 59 3.33 12.51 -6.21
CA ASP A 59 1.92 12.23 -5.94
C ASP A 59 1.25 11.41 -7.05
N ALA A 60 1.53 11.74 -8.32
CA ALA A 60 1.02 11.02 -9.47
C ALA A 60 1.60 9.60 -9.54
N GLN A 61 2.89 9.45 -9.26
CA GLN A 61 3.55 8.15 -9.25
C GLN A 61 3.05 7.24 -8.11
N LEU A 62 2.81 7.81 -6.93
CA LEU A 62 2.20 7.09 -5.80
C LEU A 62 0.76 6.70 -6.12
N ALA A 63 -0.04 7.62 -6.67
CA ALA A 63 -1.42 7.35 -7.06
C ALA A 63 -1.51 6.21 -8.08
N ASP A 64 -0.70 6.24 -9.14
CA ASP A 64 -0.67 5.18 -10.15
C ASP A 64 -0.22 3.83 -9.57
N GLN A 65 0.76 3.82 -8.66
CA GLN A 65 1.14 2.58 -7.95
C GLN A 65 0.02 2.03 -7.07
N THR A 66 -0.69 2.89 -6.34
CA THR A 66 -1.87 2.50 -5.57
C THR A 66 -2.94 1.90 -6.46
N GLN A 67 -3.23 2.52 -7.60
CA GLN A 67 -4.22 2.01 -8.56
C GLN A 67 -3.83 0.64 -9.10
N ARG A 68 -2.56 0.45 -9.49
CA ARG A 68 -2.05 -0.84 -9.98
C ARG A 68 -2.15 -1.93 -8.91
N PHE A 69 -1.72 -1.64 -7.69
CA PHE A 69 -1.76 -2.60 -6.60
C PHE A 69 -3.20 -3.02 -6.26
N LEU A 70 -4.10 -2.05 -6.07
CA LEU A 70 -5.52 -2.31 -5.78
C LEU A 70 -6.24 -2.98 -6.96
N GLY A 71 -5.79 -2.71 -8.19
CA GLY A 71 -6.28 -3.35 -9.42
C GLY A 71 -5.86 -4.81 -9.57
N ASP A 72 -4.85 -5.27 -8.85
CA ASP A 72 -4.34 -6.62 -8.95
C ASP A 72 -5.31 -7.63 -8.32
N ARG A 73 -6.09 -8.31 -9.18
CA ARG A 73 -7.11 -9.28 -8.77
C ARG A 73 -6.54 -10.54 -8.12
N SER A 74 -5.26 -10.85 -8.31
CA SER A 74 -4.63 -11.96 -7.59
C SER A 74 -4.50 -11.69 -6.09
N ARG A 75 -4.44 -10.40 -5.70
CA ARG A 75 -4.28 -9.95 -4.30
C ARG A 75 -5.53 -9.31 -3.73
N ASN A 76 -6.30 -8.60 -4.57
CA ASN A 76 -7.41 -7.75 -4.19
C ASN A 76 -8.63 -8.04 -5.08
N HIS A 77 -9.58 -8.84 -4.59
CA HIS A 77 -10.76 -9.23 -5.34
C HIS A 77 -12.00 -9.39 -4.45
N LEU A 78 -13.16 -9.23 -5.08
CA LEU A 78 -14.45 -9.48 -4.47
C LEU A 78 -14.89 -10.93 -4.72
N ASP A 79 -15.23 -11.63 -3.65
CA ASP A 79 -15.75 -13.00 -3.62
C ASP A 79 -17.14 -12.98 -2.98
N GLY A 80 -18.17 -12.79 -3.81
CA GLY A 80 -19.54 -12.59 -3.36
C GLY A 80 -19.69 -11.33 -2.49
N SER A 81 -19.97 -11.51 -1.20
CA SER A 81 -20.08 -10.42 -0.20
C SER A 81 -18.81 -10.23 0.63
N VAL A 82 -17.68 -10.77 0.19
CA VAL A 82 -16.39 -10.71 0.88
C VAL A 82 -15.36 -10.04 -0.01
N LEU A 83 -14.88 -8.85 0.37
CA LEU A 83 -13.70 -8.25 -0.25
C LEU A 83 -12.46 -8.88 0.40
N ARG A 84 -11.67 -9.57 -0.42
CA ARG A 84 -10.38 -10.14 -0.02
C ARG A 84 -9.27 -9.20 -0.51
N VAL A 85 -8.44 -8.73 0.41
CA VAL A 85 -7.31 -7.83 0.11
C VAL A 85 -6.00 -8.38 0.64
N SER A 86 -4.88 -7.86 0.13
CA SER A 86 -3.56 -8.24 0.60
C SER A 86 -3.38 -8.06 2.12
N PRO A 87 -2.69 -8.99 2.82
CA PRO A 87 -2.27 -8.84 4.21
C PRO A 87 -1.46 -7.59 4.54
N ILE A 88 -0.96 -6.86 3.55
CA ILE A 88 -0.32 -5.56 3.78
C ILE A 88 -1.21 -4.60 4.58
N PHE A 89 -2.52 -4.63 4.31
CA PHE A 89 -3.52 -3.84 5.03
C PHE A 89 -3.70 -4.31 6.47
N LYS A 90 -3.36 -5.56 6.79
CA LYS A 90 -3.35 -6.08 8.15
C LYS A 90 -2.06 -5.73 8.88
N TRP A 91 -0.91 -5.91 8.24
CA TRP A 91 0.40 -5.72 8.85
C TRP A 91 0.71 -4.25 9.13
N TYR A 92 0.22 -3.36 8.28
CA TYR A 92 0.45 -1.92 8.37
C TYR A 92 -0.83 -1.13 8.65
N ALA A 93 -1.83 -1.77 9.26
CA ALA A 93 -3.15 -1.15 9.51
C ALA A 93 -3.04 0.21 10.20
N GLU A 94 -2.11 0.36 11.16
CA GLU A 94 -1.85 1.60 11.88
C GLU A 94 -1.54 2.78 10.94
N ASP A 95 -0.85 2.56 9.83
CA ASP A 95 -0.51 3.63 8.88
C ASP A 95 -1.73 4.13 8.09
N PHE A 96 -2.77 3.30 7.96
CA PHE A 96 -4.05 3.68 7.35
C PHE A 96 -5.03 4.32 8.35
N GLU A 97 -4.75 4.22 9.65
CA GLU A 97 -5.61 4.75 10.72
C GLU A 97 -5.23 6.19 11.14
N ARG A 98 -4.10 6.70 10.63
CA ARG A 98 -3.51 7.99 11.03
C ARG A 98 -4.13 9.23 10.36
N GLY A 99 -5.24 9.09 9.64
CA GLY A 99 -6.01 10.24 9.12
C GLY A 99 -5.50 10.83 7.80
N TRP A 100 -4.81 10.04 6.96
CA TRP A 100 -4.33 10.52 5.67
C TRP A 100 -5.49 10.89 4.75
N ARG A 101 -5.56 12.17 4.33
CA ARG A 101 -6.65 12.71 3.48
C ARG A 101 -8.05 12.37 4.01
N ASP A 102 -8.27 12.58 5.31
CA ASP A 102 -9.52 12.29 6.03
C ASP A 102 -9.93 10.80 6.06
N GLN A 103 -8.99 9.89 5.77
CA GLN A 103 -9.19 8.44 5.88
C GLN A 103 -8.59 7.95 7.19
N HIS A 104 -9.44 7.40 8.06
CA HIS A 104 -9.09 7.04 9.43
C HIS A 104 -9.09 5.52 9.67
N SER A 105 -9.14 4.74 8.60
CA SER A 105 -9.11 3.28 8.67
C SER A 105 -8.73 2.66 7.33
N VAL A 106 -8.33 1.40 7.36
CA VAL A 106 -8.20 0.55 6.15
C VAL A 106 -9.49 0.55 5.34
N VAL A 107 -10.65 0.50 6.00
CA VAL A 107 -11.96 0.53 5.33
C VAL A 107 -12.18 1.85 4.60
N ASP A 108 -11.84 2.99 5.21
CA ASP A 108 -11.96 4.29 4.57
C ASP A 108 -11.07 4.40 3.34
N PHE A 109 -9.83 3.92 3.45
CA PHE A 109 -8.89 3.86 2.34
C PHE A 109 -9.43 3.01 1.19
N LEU A 110 -9.81 1.76 1.46
CA LEU A 110 -10.32 0.86 0.43
C LEU A 110 -11.60 1.42 -0.22
N ALA A 111 -12.52 1.99 0.57
CA ALA A 111 -13.75 2.58 0.04
C ALA A 111 -13.48 3.87 -0.78
N ALA A 112 -12.49 4.69 -0.40
CA ALA A 112 -12.05 5.84 -1.20
C ALA A 112 -11.43 5.42 -2.55
N HIS A 113 -10.86 4.21 -2.61
CA HIS A 113 -10.27 3.63 -3.81
C HIS A 113 -11.14 2.53 -4.47
N ALA A 114 -12.47 2.57 -4.26
CA ALA A 114 -13.39 1.54 -4.73
C ALA A 114 -13.28 1.21 -6.23
N VAL A 115 -13.08 2.22 -7.08
CA VAL A 115 -12.93 2.03 -8.54
C VAL A 115 -11.73 1.13 -8.86
N ALA A 116 -10.60 1.33 -8.19
CA ALA A 116 -9.40 0.51 -8.38
C ALA A 116 -9.65 -0.95 -7.99
N LEU A 117 -10.43 -1.15 -6.93
CA LEU A 117 -10.86 -2.46 -6.43
C LEU A 117 -11.96 -3.10 -7.29
N GLY A 118 -12.49 -2.40 -8.30
CA GLY A 118 -13.60 -2.87 -9.11
C GLY A 118 -14.93 -2.90 -8.37
N LEU A 119 -15.08 -2.09 -7.32
CA LEU A 119 -16.30 -1.96 -6.53
C LEU A 119 -17.18 -0.85 -7.09
N THR A 120 -18.49 -1.08 -7.04
CA THR A 120 -19.51 -0.03 -7.22
C THR A 120 -19.56 0.90 -6.01
N SER A 121 -20.18 2.08 -6.16
CA SER A 121 -20.44 2.98 -5.03
C SER A 121 -21.25 2.30 -3.93
N GLY A 122 -22.27 1.53 -4.29
CA GLY A 122 -23.06 0.78 -3.33
C GLY A 122 -22.25 -0.28 -2.56
N GLN A 123 -21.30 -0.94 -3.21
CA GLN A 123 -20.38 -1.87 -2.53
C GLN A 123 -19.37 -1.14 -1.64
N ALA A 124 -18.94 0.07 -2.00
CA ALA A 124 -18.13 0.91 -1.13
C ALA A 124 -18.90 1.30 0.14
N ASP A 125 -20.17 1.66 0.01
CA ASP A 125 -21.05 1.97 1.16
C ASP A 125 -21.32 0.72 2.02
N GLN A 126 -21.50 -0.45 1.39
CA GLN A 126 -21.61 -1.72 2.09
C GLN A 126 -20.33 -2.09 2.85
N LEU A 127 -19.15 -1.76 2.30
CA LEU A 127 -17.87 -1.96 3.00
C LEU A 127 -17.78 -1.05 4.22
N ARG A 128 -18.15 0.24 4.09
CA ARG A 128 -18.17 1.21 5.21
C ARG A 128 -19.14 0.81 6.32
N SER A 129 -20.30 0.28 5.96
CA SER A 129 -21.31 -0.19 6.93
C SER A 129 -21.06 -1.60 7.48
N GLY A 130 -20.07 -2.33 6.95
CA GLY A 130 -19.75 -3.71 7.34
C GLY A 130 -20.66 -4.78 6.74
N ALA A 131 -21.63 -4.42 5.89
CA ALA A 131 -22.47 -5.37 5.16
C ALA A 131 -21.66 -6.18 4.12
N LEU A 132 -20.62 -5.57 3.56
CA LEU A 132 -19.59 -6.25 2.77
C LEU A 132 -18.40 -6.53 3.70
N ARG A 133 -18.06 -7.82 3.86
CA ARG A 133 -17.04 -8.25 4.82
C ARG A 133 -15.64 -8.07 4.24
N LEU A 134 -14.74 -7.45 5.01
CA LEU A 134 -13.32 -7.43 4.70
C LEU A 134 -12.63 -8.70 5.22
N ARG A 135 -11.80 -9.32 4.37
CA ARG A 135 -10.91 -10.44 4.71
C ARG A 135 -9.55 -10.22 4.07
N TYR A 136 -8.53 -10.85 4.64
CA TYR A 136 -7.18 -10.82 4.09
C TYR A 136 -6.93 -12.11 3.30
N SER A 137 -6.30 -12.00 2.12
CA SER A 137 -5.86 -13.13 1.30
C SER A 137 -4.64 -13.83 1.93
N ASP A 138 -4.30 -15.02 1.43
CA ASP A 138 -3.06 -15.70 1.82
C ASP A 138 -1.86 -15.00 1.15
N TYR A 139 -0.82 -14.67 1.92
CA TYR A 139 0.37 -14.01 1.38
C TYR A 139 1.34 -15.05 0.82
N ASP A 140 1.68 -14.93 -0.47
CA ASP A 140 2.69 -15.78 -1.11
C ASP A 140 4.10 -15.20 -0.86
N TRP A 141 4.84 -15.85 0.04
CA TRP A 141 6.20 -15.46 0.45
C TRP A 141 7.30 -15.87 -0.53
N ARG A 142 6.96 -16.52 -1.66
CA ARG A 142 7.96 -16.90 -2.67
C ARG A 142 8.63 -15.66 -3.26
N LEU A 143 9.92 -15.73 -3.58
CA LEU A 143 10.67 -14.65 -4.23
C LEU A 143 10.39 -14.66 -5.74
N ASN A 144 10.45 -13.50 -6.41
CA ASN A 144 10.44 -13.45 -7.88
C ASN A 144 11.75 -14.04 -8.38
N SER A 145 11.80 -15.35 -8.62
CA SER A 145 12.89 -15.99 -9.34
C SER A 145 12.75 -15.67 -10.82
N ALA A 146 13.79 -15.08 -11.41
CA ALA A 146 13.95 -15.03 -12.85
C ALA A 146 14.44 -16.40 -13.31
N ASP A 147 13.60 -17.14 -14.03
CA ASP A 147 14.05 -18.17 -14.96
C ASP A 147 14.19 -17.53 -16.36
#